data_AF-A0A7D6Z934-F1
#
_entry.id   AF-A0A7D6Z934-F1
#
_cell.length_a   1.000
_cell.length_b   1.000
_cell.length_c   1.000
_cell.angle_alpha   90.00
_cell.angle_beta   90.00
_cell.angle_gamma   90.00
#
_symmetry.space_group_name_H-M   'P 1'
#
loop_
_entity.id
_entity.type
_entity.pdbx_description
1 polymer ?
#
loop_
_entity_poly.entity_id
_entity_poly.type
_entity_poly.pdbx_seq_one_letter_code
_entity_poly.pdbx_strand_id
1 'polypeptide(L)'
;MVKPQFRHDLAAWMDRRPFPIPQIWRVADTLHHIADAALTGVEKTHFGIRDHIVLVAAARVGVSDTRIKAFRERHNRFYGGLYRRLRAAHWYV
;
A
#
# COMPACT_ATOMS: atom_id res chain seq x y z
N MET A 1 7.74 -2.73 1.90
CA MET A 1 8.53 -1.75 1.13
C MET A 1 9.71 -1.35 2.00
N VAL A 2 10.85 -0.91 1.43
CA VAL A 2 11.99 -0.47 2.24
C VAL A 2 11.62 0.87 2.89
N LYS A 3 11.81 0.98 4.21
CA LYS A 3 11.57 2.18 5.00
C LYS A 3 12.42 3.34 4.42
N PRO A 4 11.88 4.55 4.25
CA PRO A 4 12.67 5.68 3.72
C PRO A 4 13.90 5.96 4.59
N GLN A 5 15.04 6.34 3.98
CA GLN A 5 16.29 6.58 4.71
C GLN A 5 16.12 7.59 5.87
N PHE A 6 15.36 8.67 5.67
CA PHE A 6 15.12 9.66 6.73
C PHE A 6 14.51 9.05 8.00
N ARG A 7 13.71 7.98 7.88
CA ARG A 7 13.12 7.29 9.03
C ARG A 7 14.15 6.42 9.77
N HIS A 8 15.19 5.95 9.09
CA HIS A 8 16.33 5.28 9.73
C HIS A 8 17.14 6.30 10.55
N ASP A 9 17.44 7.44 9.95
CA ASP A 9 18.21 8.51 10.60
C ASP A 9 17.43 9.08 11.80
N LEU A 10 16.12 9.29 11.64
CA LEU A 10 15.24 9.73 12.72
C LEU A 10 15.12 8.70 13.84
N ALA A 11 15.04 7.40 13.52
CA ALA A 11 15.02 6.35 14.54
C ALA A 11 16.31 6.37 15.38
N ALA A 12 17.47 6.44 14.74
CA ALA A 12 18.76 6.53 15.43
C ALA A 12 18.87 7.80 16.30
N TRP A 13 18.28 8.91 15.86
CA TRP A 13 18.21 10.13 16.65
C TRP A 13 17.27 10.01 17.85
N MET A 14 16.10 9.38 17.67
CA MET A 14 15.12 9.14 18.73
C MET A 14 15.65 8.19 19.81
N ASP A 15 16.42 7.17 19.44
CA ASP A 15 17.00 6.20 20.39
C ASP A 15 17.99 6.85 21.38
N ARG A 16 18.53 8.02 21.05
CA ARG A 16 19.43 8.80 21.92
C ARG A 16 18.68 9.75 22.88
N ARG A 17 17.36 9.83 22.78
CA ARG A 17 16.55 10.74 23.60
C ARG A 17 16.26 10.15 24.98
N PRO A 18 16.11 11.00 26.01
CA PRO A 18 15.74 10.52 27.33
C PRO A 18 14.38 9.83 27.30
N PHE A 19 14.16 8.94 28.25
CA PHE A 19 12.88 8.30 28.49
C PHE A 19 11.76 9.36 28.66
N PRO A 20 10.55 9.16 28.11
CA PRO A 20 10.02 7.97 27.42
C PRO A 20 10.09 8.02 25.89
N ILE A 21 10.80 8.99 25.30
CA ILE A 21 10.75 9.28 23.86
C ILE A 21 11.04 8.04 22.98
N PRO A 22 12.05 7.20 23.25
CA PRO A 22 12.30 5.99 22.46
C PRO A 22 11.16 4.96 22.48
N GLN A 23 10.36 4.91 23.54
CA GLN A 23 9.22 3.98 23.63
C GLN A 23 8.03 4.47 22.80
N ILE A 24 7.70 5.76 22.91
CA ILE A 24 6.64 6.38 22.11
C ILE A 24 6.97 6.26 20.62
N TRP A 25 8.24 6.49 20.25
CA TRP A 25 8.69 6.32 18.88
C TRP A 25 8.50 4.90 18.34
N ARG A 26 8.86 3.87 19.11
CA ARG A 26 8.66 2.46 18.71
C ARG A 26 7.20 2.11 18.49
N VAL A 27 6.29 2.66 19.30
CA VAL A 27 4.84 2.50 19.09
C VAL A 27 4.43 3.13 17.77
N ALA A 28 4.84 4.38 17.51
CA ALA A 28 4.54 5.05 16.25
C ALA A 28 5.08 4.26 15.04
N ASP A 29 6.33 3.81 15.09
CA ASP A 29 6.95 3.02 14.01
C ASP A 29 6.22 1.68 13.78
N THR A 30 5.74 1.04 14.86
CA THR A 30 4.92 -0.17 14.78
C THR A 30 3.59 0.10 14.05
N LEU A 31 2.94 1.24 14.33
CA LEU A 31 1.69 1.62 13.66
C LEU A 31 1.89 1.81 12.15
N HIS A 32 3.01 2.39 11.71
CA HIS A 32 3.30 2.49 10.28
C HIS A 32 3.50 1.12 9.63
N HIS A 33 4.19 0.19 10.29
CA HIS A 33 4.32 -1.17 9.78
C HIS A 33 2.98 -1.90 9.69
N ILE A 34 2.09 -1.70 10.66
CA ILE A 34 0.71 -2.23 10.61
C ILE A 34 -0.05 -1.60 9.43
N ALA A 35 0.07 -0.29 9.22
CA ALA A 35 -0.55 0.40 8.09
C ALA A 35 -0.03 -0.15 6.74
N ASP A 36 1.27 -0.42 6.63
CA ASP A 36 1.91 -1.02 5.45
C ASP A 36 1.34 -2.41 5.13
N ALA A 37 1.16 -3.24 6.17
CA ALA A 37 0.55 -4.56 6.05
C ALA A 37 -0.93 -4.45 5.64
N ALA A 38 -1.68 -3.54 6.27
CA ALA A 38 -3.08 -3.30 5.95
C ALA A 38 -3.26 -2.82 4.50
N LEU A 39 -2.46 -1.85 4.04
CA LEU A 39 -2.47 -1.37 2.67
C LEU A 39 -2.17 -2.49 1.67
N THR A 40 -1.23 -3.38 2.01
CA THR A 40 -0.88 -4.54 1.18
C THR A 40 -2.04 -5.54 1.12
N GLY A 41 -2.71 -5.79 2.24
CA GLY A 41 -3.91 -6.63 2.29
C GLY A 41 -5.05 -6.06 1.45
N VAL A 42 -5.34 -4.77 1.59
CA VAL A 42 -6.37 -4.07 0.82
C VAL A 42 -6.04 -4.08 -0.67
N GLU A 43 -4.79 -3.78 -1.04
CA GLU A 43 -4.33 -3.84 -2.44
C GLU A 43 -4.53 -5.24 -3.03
N LYS A 44 -4.06 -6.29 -2.34
CA LYS A 44 -4.21 -7.67 -2.82
C LYS A 44 -5.69 -8.06 -2.99
N THR A 45 -6.53 -7.75 -2.01
CA THR A 45 -7.96 -8.04 -2.05
C THR A 45 -8.65 -7.30 -3.18
N HIS A 46 -8.36 -6.01 -3.35
CA HIS A 46 -8.93 -5.19 -4.43
C HIS A 46 -8.58 -5.76 -5.81
N PHE A 47 -7.30 -6.04 -6.07
CA PHE A 47 -6.88 -6.62 -7.35
C PHE A 47 -7.43 -8.03 -7.55
N GLY A 48 -7.54 -8.83 -6.49
CA GLY A 48 -8.16 -10.14 -6.52
C GLY A 48 -9.65 -10.10 -6.89
N ILE A 49 -10.43 -9.20 -6.28
CA ILE A 49 -11.85 -8.98 -6.61
C ILE A 49 -11.98 -8.59 -8.09
N ARG A 50 -11.14 -7.67 -8.55
CA ARG A 50 -11.15 -7.26 -9.97
C ARG A 50 -10.92 -8.47 -10.87
N ASP A 51 -9.87 -9.23 -10.65
CA ASP A 51 -9.45 -10.28 -11.58
C ASP A 51 -10.34 -11.52 -11.52
N HIS A 52 -10.81 -11.92 -10.34
CA HIS A 52 -11.55 -13.17 -10.16
C HIS A 52 -13.08 -13.01 -10.17
N ILE A 53 -13.59 -11.80 -9.92
CA ILE A 53 -15.03 -11.55 -9.86
C ILE A 53 -15.43 -10.63 -11.03
N VAL A 54 -14.91 -9.41 -11.07
CA VAL A 54 -15.37 -8.38 -12.00
C VAL A 54 -15.07 -8.76 -13.45
N LEU A 55 -13.83 -9.14 -13.76
CA LEU A 55 -13.44 -9.47 -15.13
C LEU A 55 -14.04 -10.79 -15.61
N VAL A 56 -14.21 -11.76 -14.71
CA VAL A 56 -14.91 -13.02 -15.01
C VAL A 56 -16.37 -12.76 -15.33
N ALA A 57 -17.06 -11.92 -14.54
CA ALA A 57 -18.43 -11.52 -14.81
C ALA A 57 -18.54 -10.75 -16.14
N ALA A 58 -17.62 -9.82 -16.41
CA ALA A 58 -17.58 -9.07 -17.67
C ALA A 58 -17.46 -9.99 -18.90
N ALA A 59 -16.58 -10.99 -18.84
CA ALA A 59 -16.44 -11.98 -19.91
C ALA A 59 -17.74 -12.77 -20.11
N ARG A 60 -18.41 -13.18 -19.03
CA ARG A 60 -19.68 -13.94 -19.08
C ARG A 60 -20.83 -13.16 -19.72
N VAL A 61 -20.84 -11.82 -19.60
CA VAL A 61 -21.86 -10.97 -20.24
C VAL A 61 -21.43 -10.46 -21.63
N GLY A 62 -20.37 -11.03 -22.20
CA GLY A 62 -19.95 -10.78 -23.59
C GLY A 62 -19.07 -9.55 -23.80
N VAL A 63 -18.45 -9.00 -22.75
CA VAL A 63 -17.44 -7.95 -22.93
C VAL A 63 -16.21 -8.54 -23.62
N SER A 64 -15.76 -7.91 -24.71
CA SER A 64 -14.61 -8.40 -25.46
C SER A 64 -13.31 -8.38 -24.66
N ASP A 65 -12.45 -9.37 -24.92
CA ASP A 65 -11.14 -9.51 -24.26
C ASP A 65 -10.27 -8.26 -24.41
N THR A 66 -10.32 -7.59 -25.58
CA THR A 66 -9.61 -6.33 -25.81
C THR A 66 -10.05 -5.24 -24.84
N ARG A 67 -11.34 -5.12 -24.55
CA ARG A 67 -11.88 -4.14 -23.59
C ARG A 67 -11.50 -4.51 -22.15
N ILE A 68 -11.57 -5.80 -21.81
CA ILE A 68 -11.15 -6.33 -20.51
C ILE A 68 -9.66 -6.03 -20.26
N LYS A 69 -8.80 -6.31 -21.25
CA LYS A 69 -7.37 -6.03 -21.19
C LYS A 69 -7.10 -4.54 -21.01
N ALA A 70 -7.71 -3.70 -21.85
CA ALA A 70 -7.55 -2.24 -21.77
C ALA A 70 -8.00 -1.68 -20.40
N PHE A 71 -9.10 -2.21 -19.86
CA PHE A 71 -9.55 -1.86 -18.50
C PHE A 71 -8.53 -2.30 -17.45
N ARG A 72 -8.07 -3.56 -17.48
CA ARG A 72 -7.08 -4.07 -16.52
C ARG A 72 -5.82 -3.23 -16.52
N GLU A 73 -5.31 -2.85 -17.69
CA GLU A 73 -4.11 -2.02 -17.81
C GLU A 73 -4.32 -0.60 -17.24
N ARG A 74 -5.43 0.06 -17.59
CA ARG A 74 -5.76 1.38 -17.01
C ARG A 74 -5.90 1.31 -15.49
N HIS A 75 -6.60 0.29 -15.00
CA HIS A 75 -6.80 0.04 -13.58
C HIS A 75 -5.49 -0.22 -12.84
N ASN A 76 -4.59 -1.03 -13.41
CA ASN A 76 -3.25 -1.28 -12.87
C ASN A 76 -2.44 0.00 -12.75
N ARG A 77 -2.46 0.85 -13.79
CA ARG A 77 -1.74 2.12 -13.78
C ARG A 77 -2.27 3.05 -12.69
N PHE A 78 -3.58 3.23 -12.63
CA PHE A 78 -4.20 4.15 -11.67
C PHE A 78 -4.05 3.65 -10.23
N TYR A 79 -4.60 2.47 -9.91
CA TYR A 79 -4.62 1.98 -8.54
C TYR A 79 -3.26 1.49 -8.06
N GLY A 80 -2.44 0.90 -8.95
CA GLY A 80 -1.05 0.59 -8.60
C GLY A 80 -0.25 1.86 -8.28
N GLY A 81 -0.50 2.96 -9.01
CA GLY A 81 0.04 4.28 -8.67
C GLY A 81 -0.47 4.79 -7.32
N LEU A 82 -1.78 4.69 -7.07
CA LEU A 82 -2.42 5.11 -5.83
C LEU A 82 -1.85 4.37 -4.61
N TYR A 83 -1.80 3.03 -4.63
CA TYR A 83 -1.28 2.24 -3.52
C TYR A 83 0.21 2.50 -3.28
N ARG A 84 1.03 2.70 -4.33
CA ARG A 84 2.42 3.13 -4.15
C ARG A 84 2.51 4.49 -3.46
N ARG A 85 1.67 5.46 -3.84
CA ARG A 85 1.65 6.79 -3.21
C ARG A 85 1.17 6.75 -1.77
N LEU A 86 0.11 6.01 -1.47
CA LEU A 86 -0.38 5.83 -0.09
C LEU A 86 0.69 5.18 0.79
N ARG A 87 1.36 4.15 0.25
CA ARG A 87 2.47 3.47 0.94
C ARG A 87 3.67 4.39 1.16
N ALA A 88 3.93 5.36 0.29
CA ALA A 88 4.94 6.38 0.55
C ALA A 88 4.46 7.42 1.56
N ALA A 89 3.26 7.97 1.37
CA ALA A 89 2.72 9.11 2.12
C ALA A 89 2.56 8.82 3.61
N HIS A 90 2.14 7.61 3.98
CA HIS A 90 1.91 7.29 5.40
C HIS A 90 3.18 7.35 6.25
N TRP A 91 4.39 7.31 5.67
CA TRP A 91 5.65 7.49 6.41
C TRP A 91 5.95 8.95 6.77
N TYR A 92 5.27 9.90 6.13
CA TYR A 92 5.42 11.35 6.32
C TYR A 92 4.33 11.97 7.20
N VAL A 93 3.35 11.18 7.60
CA VAL A 93 2.37 11.50 8.65
C VAL A 93 2.93 11.04 9.99
#